data_AF-A0A8J7CQ35-F1
#
_entry.id   AF-A0A8J7CQ35-F1
#
_cell.length_a   1.000
_cell.length_b   1.000
_cell.length_c   1.000
_cell.angle_alpha   90.00
_cell.angle_beta   90.00
_cell.angle_gamma   90.00
#
_symmetry.space_group_name_H-M   'P 1'
#
loop_
_entity.id
_entity.type
_entity.pdbx_description
1 polymer ?
#
loop_
_entity_poly.entity_id
_entity_poly.type
_entity_poly.pdbx_seq_one_letter_code
_entity_poly.pdbx_strand_id
1 'polypeptide(L)'
;MSDPSASSQDPITTLFTMLAQAFEAESEDLARALEDGSLALEMSEDDEGGRFVEATWTRGGTPRVARVYRDRVLREKSARGDRPA
;
A
#
# COMPACT_ATOMS: atom_id res chain seq x y z
N MET A 1 16.24 -35.78 1.49
CA MET A 1 14.92 -35.43 0.94
C MET A 1 14.69 -33.98 1.30
N SER A 2 14.71 -33.10 0.31
CA SER A 2 14.51 -31.66 0.51
C SER A 2 13.06 -31.43 0.92
N ASP A 3 12.86 -30.73 2.03
CA ASP A 3 11.56 -30.20 2.41
C ASP A 3 11.18 -29.14 1.36
N PRO A 4 10.10 -29.30 0.59
CA PRO A 4 9.59 -28.24 -0.26
C PRO A 4 8.82 -27.27 0.63
N SER A 5 9.54 -26.57 1.52
CA SER A 5 8.99 -25.45 2.26
C SER A 5 8.49 -24.46 1.22
N ALA A 6 7.17 -24.46 1.01
CA ALA A 6 6.45 -23.43 0.31
C ALA A 6 7.11 -22.11 0.67
N SER A 7 7.61 -21.38 -0.33
CA SER A 7 8.18 -20.06 -0.13
C SER A 7 7.12 -19.21 0.56
N SER A 8 7.21 -19.11 1.89
CA SER A 8 6.50 -18.13 2.69
C SER A 8 6.97 -16.79 2.15
N GLN A 9 6.24 -16.22 1.19
CA GLN A 9 6.54 -14.88 0.71
C GLN A 9 6.57 -13.98 1.94
N ASP A 10 7.70 -13.31 2.14
CA ASP A 10 7.90 -12.37 3.23
C ASP A 10 6.69 -11.39 3.24
N PRO A 11 5.99 -11.22 4.38
CA PRO A 11 4.87 -10.30 4.50
C PRO A 11 5.20 -8.89 4.02
N ILE A 12 6.44 -8.44 4.20
CA ILE A 12 6.93 -7.14 3.71
C ILE A 12 6.97 -7.13 2.19
N THR A 13 7.57 -8.15 1.58
CA THR A 13 7.62 -8.29 0.11
C THR A 13 6.22 -8.35 -0.50
N THR A 14 5.28 -9.03 0.17
CA THR A 14 3.88 -9.09 -0.24
C THR A 14 3.24 -7.70 -0.21
N LEU A 15 3.41 -6.96 0.88
CA LEU A 15 2.90 -5.59 1.00
C LEU A 15 3.47 -4.68 -0.09
N PHE A 16 4.78 -4.67 -0.31
CA PHE A 16 5.40 -3.86 -1.36
C PHE A 16 4.91 -4.23 -2.75
N THR A 17 4.67 -5.52 -3.02
CA THR A 17 4.08 -5.97 -4.28
C THR A 17 2.65 -5.44 -4.46
N MET A 18 1.83 -5.45 -3.40
CA MET A 18 0.48 -4.89 -3.41
C MET A 18 0.48 -3.38 -3.64
N LEU A 19 1.41 -2.65 -2.99
CA LEU A 19 1.57 -1.21 -3.17
C LEU A 19 2.07 -0.85 -4.57
N ALA A 20 3.01 -1.61 -5.13
CA ALA A 20 3.51 -1.45 -6.50
C ALA A 20 2.36 -1.54 -7.51
N GLN A 21 1.49 -2.53 -7.34
CA GLN A 21 0.26 -2.66 -8.13
C GLN A 21 -0.70 -1.50 -7.86
N ALA A 22 -0.87 -1.06 -6.61
CA ALA A 22 -1.79 0.04 -6.27
C ALA A 22 -1.38 1.36 -6.95
N PHE A 23 -0.10 1.67 -6.92
CA PHE A 23 0.46 2.92 -7.41
C PHE A 23 0.90 2.90 -8.87
N GLU A 24 0.89 1.73 -9.51
CA GLU A 24 1.44 1.53 -10.85
C GLU A 24 2.90 1.97 -10.90
N ALA A 25 3.69 1.43 -9.96
CA ALA A 25 5.09 1.76 -9.75
C ALA A 25 5.90 0.49 -9.46
N GLU A 26 7.22 0.60 -9.55
CA GLU A 26 8.12 -0.48 -9.16
C GLU A 26 8.29 -0.54 -7.64
N SER A 27 8.48 -1.72 -7.07
CA SER A 27 8.72 -1.89 -5.62
C SER A 27 9.96 -1.12 -5.14
N GLU A 28 10.99 -0.99 -5.99
CA GLU A 28 12.20 -0.23 -5.67
C GLU A 28 11.90 1.27 -5.50
N ASP A 29 11.03 1.84 -6.34
CA ASP A 29 10.63 3.24 -6.23
C ASP A 29 9.88 3.51 -4.92
N LEU A 30 9.03 2.57 -4.51
CA LEU A 30 8.30 2.65 -3.25
C LEU A 30 9.21 2.49 -2.03
N ALA A 31 10.24 1.65 -2.12
CA ALA A 31 11.23 1.51 -1.05
C ALA A 31 11.99 2.82 -0.85
N ARG A 32 12.45 3.45 -1.94
CA ARG A 32 13.08 4.77 -1.91
C ARG A 32 12.14 5.84 -1.37
N ALA A 33 10.87 5.82 -1.79
CA ALA A 33 9.86 6.74 -1.29
C ALA A 33 9.60 6.58 0.23
N LEU A 34 9.71 5.37 0.75
CA LEU A 34 9.61 5.13 2.19
C LEU A 34 10.84 5.69 2.93
N GLU A 35 12.03 5.50 2.37
CA GLU A 35 13.29 6.00 2.93
C GLU A 35 13.38 7.54 2.92
N ASP A 36 12.87 8.19 1.87
CA ASP A 36 12.89 9.64 1.73
C ASP A 36 11.67 10.35 2.36
N GLY A 37 10.72 9.59 2.91
CA GLY A 37 9.53 10.08 3.59
C GLY A 37 8.41 10.57 2.65
N SER A 38 8.53 10.37 1.33
CA SER A 38 7.46 10.68 0.37
C SER A 38 6.35 9.62 0.32
N LEU A 39 6.59 8.43 0.87
CA LEU A 39 5.59 7.39 1.14
C LEU A 39 5.38 7.25 2.65
N ALA A 40 4.15 7.47 3.10
CA ALA A 40 3.70 7.21 4.47
C ALA A 40 2.79 5.97 4.51
N LEU A 41 2.94 5.16 5.56
CA LEU A 41 2.11 3.97 5.82
C LEU A 41 1.48 4.09 7.20
N GLU A 42 0.15 3.98 7.28
CA GLU A 42 -0.60 4.02 8.53
C GLU A 42 -1.57 2.84 8.63
N MET A 43 -1.67 2.25 9.82
CA MET A 43 -2.69 1.24 10.09
C MET A 43 -4.01 1.92 10.43
N SER A 44 -5.08 1.52 9.75
CA SER A 44 -6.42 2.06 9.94
C SER A 44 -7.48 0.94 9.90
N GLU A 45 -8.73 1.32 10.14
CA GLU A 45 -9.90 0.45 10.17
C GLU A 45 -11.04 1.12 9.40
N ASP A 46 -11.77 0.34 8.59
CA ASP A 46 -12.95 0.84 7.87
C ASP A 46 -14.23 0.73 8.72
N ASP A 47 -15.34 1.25 8.19
CA ASP A 47 -16.63 1.27 8.90
C ASP A 47 -17.19 -0.13 9.21
N GLU A 48 -16.66 -1.18 8.57
CA GLU A 48 -17.05 -2.58 8.79
C GLU A 48 -16.12 -3.28 9.82
N GLY A 49 -15.15 -2.57 10.39
CA GLY A 49 -14.13 -3.13 11.29
C GLY A 49 -12.98 -3.82 10.55
N GLY A 50 -12.88 -3.64 9.24
CA GLY A 50 -11.83 -4.18 8.39
C GLY A 50 -10.53 -3.41 8.55
N ARG A 51 -9.49 -4.05 9.09
CA ARG A 51 -8.15 -3.45 9.21
C ARG A 51 -7.43 -3.39 7.85
N PHE A 52 -6.85 -2.23 7.55
CA PHE A 52 -6.05 -2.01 6.34
C PHE A 52 -4.83 -1.13 6.62
N VAL A 53 -3.86 -1.16 5.70
CA VAL A 53 -2.77 -0.20 5.63
C VAL A 53 -3.17 0.89 4.65
N GLU A 54 -3.28 2.13 5.12
CA GLU A 54 -3.33 3.30 4.26
C GLU A 54 -1.92 3.67 3.83
N ALA A 55 -1.70 3.75 2.52
CA ALA A 55 -0.46 4.19 1.94
C ALA A 55 -0.68 5.52 1.21
N THR A 56 0.08 6.54 1.59
CA THR A 56 0.04 7.86 0.96
C THR A 56 1.38 8.15 0.31
N TRP A 57 1.40 8.22 -1.03
CA TRP A 57 2.60 8.53 -1.80
C TRP A 57 2.49 9.90 -2.47
N THR A 58 3.43 10.80 -2.15
CA THR A 58 3.52 12.12 -2.76
C THR A 58 4.51 12.12 -3.92
N ARG A 59 4.00 12.05 -5.15
CA ARG A 59 4.83 12.10 -6.37
C ARG A 59 4.56 13.39 -7.14
N GLY A 60 5.60 14.18 -7.40
CA GLY A 60 5.46 15.45 -8.11
C GLY A 60 4.54 16.46 -7.40
N GLY A 61 4.51 16.42 -6.06
CA GLY A 61 3.66 17.29 -5.23
C GLY A 61 2.19 16.90 -5.18
N THR A 62 1.78 15.81 -5.83
CA THR A 62 0.40 15.31 -5.77
C THR A 62 0.32 14.05 -4.92
N PRO A 63 -0.46 14.03 -3.82
CA PRO A 63 -0.65 12.82 -3.02
C PRO A 63 -1.55 11.82 -3.74
N ARG A 64 -1.16 10.56 -3.73
CA ARG A 64 -1.96 9.40 -4.14
C ARG A 64 -2.15 8.50 -2.93
N VAL A 65 -3.36 7.98 -2.76
CA VAL A 65 -3.72 7.15 -1.60
C VAL A 65 -4.14 5.76 -2.08
N ALA A 66 -3.68 4.73 -1.37
CA ALA A 66 -4.09 3.35 -1.57
C ALA A 66 -4.41 2.70 -0.22
N ARG A 67 -5.44 1.86 -0.17
CA ARG A 67 -5.76 1.04 1.00
C ARG A 67 -5.43 -0.41 0.69
N VAL A 68 -4.55 -1.00 1.48
CA VAL A 68 -4.12 -2.39 1.33
C VAL A 68 -4.69 -3.22 2.48
N TYR A 69 -5.61 -4.10 2.14
CA TYR A 69 -6.11 -5.13 3.03
C TYR A 69 -5.25 -6.39 2.89
N ARG A 70 -5.42 -7.33 3.82
CA ARG A 70 -4.70 -8.62 3.80
C ARG A 70 -4.85 -9.38 2.47
N ASP A 71 -6.00 -9.25 1.82
CA ASP A 71 -6.42 -10.04 0.67
C ASP A 71 -6.77 -9.20 -0.58
N ARG A 72 -6.81 -7.87 -0.46
CA ARG A 72 -7.24 -6.98 -1.55
C ARG A 72 -6.58 -5.61 -1.49
N VAL A 73 -6.45 -4.95 -2.64
CA VAL A 73 -5.97 -3.58 -2.76
C VAL A 73 -7.08 -2.70 -3.31
N LEU A 74 -7.43 -1.63 -2.59
CA LEU A 74 -8.33 -0.59 -3.07
C LEU A 74 -7.52 0.65 -3.44
N ARG A 75 -7.68 1.12 -4.68
CA ARG A 75 -7.08 2.37 -5.14
C ARG A 75 -8.09 3.49 -4.90
N GLU A 76 -7.79 4.43 -4.00
CA GLU A 76 -8.60 5.65 -3.93
C GLU A 76 -8.09 6.63 -4.97
N LYS A 77 -9.00 6.95 -5.89
CA LYS A 77 -8.76 7.87 -7.00
C LYS A 77 -8.53 9.25 -6.41
N SER A 78 -7.26 9.63 -6.26
CA SER A 78 -6.71 10.98 -6.04
C SER A 78 -7.60 11.90 -5.21
N ALA A 79 -7.22 12.17 -3.95
CA ALA A 79 -7.89 13.08 -3.03
C ALA A 79 -8.43 14.37 -3.70
N ARG A 80 -9.64 14.29 -4.24
CA ARG A 80 -10.48 15.39 -4.66
C ARG A 80 -11.92 14.96 -4.41
N GLY A 81 -12.30 15.11 -3.15
CA GLY A 81 -13.69 15.26 -2.72
C GLY A 81 -14.39 13.96 -2.35
N ASP A 82 -14.22 13.54 -1.11
CA ASP A 82 -15.36 13.07 -0.33
C ASP A 82 -15.29 13.70 1.06
N ARG A 83 -15.84 14.92 1.15
CA ARG A 83 -16.36 15.45 2.41
C ARG A 83 -17.85 15.11 2.39
N PRO A 84 -18.37 14.24 3.26
CA PRO A 84 -19.80 14.22 3.49
C PRO A 84 -20.21 15.60 4.04
N ALA A 85 -21.29 16.14 3.47
CA ALA A 85 -21.92 17.38 3.90
C ALA A 85 -22.48 17.28 5.33
#